data_AF-A0A2D4LUS4-F1
#
_entry.id   AF-A0A2D4LUS4-F1
#
_cell.length_a   1.000
_cell.length_b   1.000
_cell.length_c   1.000
_cell.angle_alpha   90.00
_cell.angle_beta   90.00
_cell.angle_gamma   90.00
#
_symmetry.space_group_name_H-M   'P 1'
#
loop_
_entity.id
_entity.type
_entity.pdbx_description
1 polymer ?
#
loop_
_entity_poly.entity_id
_entity_poly.type
_entity_poly.pdbx_seq_one_letter_code
_entity_poly.pdbx_strand_id
1 'polypeptide(L)'
;MLTQADGCVIQGLTRCWENELQIDIKEMKNVVENIRKNKNTRVREMRRKILHKWYHTPVHLAHFQKNVKGTCWHGCQDRGVFMHMLWECVVVQKFWKEVQEEIKKMLNISWTITKEMAVLVKRSILGEFSEIKEAAIESSQAVIVLEGCN
;
A
#
# COMPACT_ATOMS: atom_id res chain seq x y z
N MET A 1 -5.18 25.48 2.93
CA MET A 1 -6.33 25.00 2.14
C MET A 1 -6.29 23.49 1.90
N LEU A 2 -5.18 22.88 1.47
CA LEU A 2 -5.11 21.42 1.23
C LEU A 2 -5.30 20.55 2.49
N THR A 3 -4.98 21.04 3.69
CA THR A 3 -5.04 20.26 4.95
C THR A 3 -6.46 19.98 5.47
N GLN A 4 -7.43 20.85 5.19
CA GLN A 4 -8.83 20.65 5.59
C GLN A 4 -9.59 19.78 4.59
N ALA A 5 -9.33 19.94 3.29
CA ALA A 5 -9.88 19.08 2.25
C ALA A 5 -9.38 17.63 2.37
N ASP A 6 -8.07 17.45 2.63
CA ASP A 6 -7.49 16.14 2.96
C ASP A 6 -8.20 15.51 4.17
N GLY A 7 -8.51 16.29 5.20
CA GLY A 7 -9.19 15.80 6.41
C GLY A 7 -10.57 15.19 6.15
N CYS A 8 -11.41 15.85 5.35
CA CYS A 8 -12.75 15.36 5.01
C CYS A 8 -12.71 14.10 4.12
N VAL A 9 -11.83 14.10 3.12
CA VAL A 9 -11.64 12.93 2.23
C VAL A 9 -11.10 11.73 3.02
N ILE A 10 -10.10 11.94 3.87
CA ILE A 10 -9.54 10.89 4.73
C ILE A 10 -10.59 10.36 5.70
N GLN A 11 -11.45 11.21 6.28
CA GLN A 11 -12.57 10.75 7.12
C GLN A 11 -13.52 9.83 6.35
N GLY A 12 -13.90 10.19 5.11
CA GLY A 12 -14.72 9.33 4.26
C GLY A 12 -14.06 8.00 3.94
N LEU A 13 -12.75 8.01 3.66
CA LEU A 13 -11.96 6.81 3.37
C LEU A 13 -11.66 5.96 4.62
N THR A 14 -11.71 6.54 5.82
CA THR A 14 -11.42 5.81 7.06
C THR A 14 -12.34 4.61 7.21
N ARG A 15 -13.62 4.76 6.88
CA ARG A 15 -14.59 3.64 6.90
C ARG A 15 -14.24 2.54 5.88
N CYS A 16 -13.73 2.91 4.70
CA CYS A 16 -13.28 1.93 3.71
C CYS A 16 -12.07 1.14 4.24
N TRP A 17 -11.09 1.86 4.81
CA TRP A 17 -9.89 1.25 5.39
C TRP A 17 -10.18 0.40 6.63
N GLU A 18 -11.15 0.80 7.45
CA GLU A 18 -11.63 0.03 8.59
C GLU A 18 -12.15 -1.35 8.15
N ASN A 19 -13.00 -1.37 7.11
CA ASN A 19 -13.55 -2.63 6.58
C ASN A 19 -12.47 -3.53 5.94
N GLU A 20 -11.53 -2.95 5.20
CA GLU A 20 -10.52 -3.71 4.44
C GLU A 20 -9.36 -4.20 5.32
N LEU A 21 -8.91 -3.37 6.28
CA LEU A 21 -7.66 -3.55 7.02
C LEU A 21 -7.84 -3.54 8.55
N GLN A 22 -9.07 -3.43 9.07
CA GLN A 22 -9.34 -3.37 10.51
C GLN A 22 -8.50 -2.28 11.21
N ILE A 23 -8.47 -1.10 10.58
CA ILE A 23 -7.75 0.08 11.06
C ILE A 23 -8.74 1.04 11.70
N ASP A 24 -8.47 1.40 12.96
CA ASP A 24 -9.29 2.39 13.67
C ASP A 24 -8.86 3.84 13.34
N ILE A 25 -9.66 4.81 13.81
CA ILE A 25 -9.41 6.24 13.58
C ILE A 25 -8.06 6.70 14.17
N LYS A 26 -7.63 6.13 15.30
CA LYS A 26 -6.37 6.51 15.96
C LYS A 26 -5.18 6.02 15.13
N GLU A 27 -5.24 4.79 14.64
CA GLU A 27 -4.25 4.22 13.74
C GLU A 27 -4.21 4.96 12.40
N MET A 28 -5.36 5.32 11.84
CA MET A 28 -5.42 6.15 10.63
C MET A 28 -4.71 7.49 10.83
N LYS A 29 -4.93 8.18 11.95
CA LYS A 29 -4.21 9.42 12.29
C LYS A 29 -2.69 9.20 12.36
N ASN A 30 -2.25 8.08 12.94
CA ASN A 30 -0.84 7.73 12.99
C ASN A 30 -0.24 7.50 11.60
N VAL A 31 -0.97 6.80 10.71
CA VAL A 31 -0.56 6.60 9.32
C VAL A 31 -0.38 7.95 8.60
N VAL A 32 -1.36 8.85 8.72
CA VAL A 32 -1.32 10.19 8.12
C VAL A 32 -0.10 10.97 8.63
N GLU A 33 0.13 10.96 9.94
CA GLU A 33 1.25 11.69 10.54
C GLU A 33 2.61 11.10 10.13
N ASN A 34 2.73 9.78 10.03
CA ASN A 34 3.96 9.12 9.55
C ASN A 34 4.26 9.49 8.09
N ILE A 35 3.25 9.46 7.22
CA ILE A 35 3.39 9.88 5.82
C ILE A 35 3.84 11.35 5.76
N ARG A 36 3.28 12.23 6.59
CA ARG A 36 3.65 13.64 6.66
C ARG A 36 5.11 13.84 7.06
N LYS A 37 5.59 13.06 8.05
CA LYS A 37 6.96 13.13 8.57
C LYS A 37 8.03 12.56 7.62
N ASN A 38 7.65 11.73 6.65
CA ASN A 38 8.60 11.16 5.69
C ASN A 38 9.27 12.29 4.87
N LYS A 39 10.61 12.33 4.91
CA LYS A 39 11.43 13.35 4.24
C LYS A 39 11.58 13.08 2.75
N ASN A 40 11.45 11.83 2.30
CA ASN A 40 11.53 11.47 0.90
C ASN A 40 10.21 11.84 0.21
N THR A 41 10.26 12.81 -0.70
CA THR A 41 9.09 13.32 -1.40
C THR A 41 8.39 12.26 -2.24
N ARG A 42 9.15 11.38 -2.90
CA ARG A 42 8.60 10.29 -3.74
C ARG A 42 7.84 9.26 -2.90
N VAL A 43 8.43 8.82 -1.79
CA VAL A 43 7.78 7.87 -0.87
C VAL A 43 6.54 8.50 -0.25
N ARG A 44 6.64 9.77 0.18
CA ARG A 44 5.49 10.50 0.73
C ARG A 44 4.34 10.64 -0.28
N GLU A 45 4.63 10.95 -1.53
CA GLU A 45 3.63 11.04 -2.60
C GLU A 45 2.99 9.68 -2.88
N MET A 46 3.79 8.63 -3.03
CA MET A 46 3.33 7.26 -3.22
C MET A 46 2.39 6.82 -2.09
N ARG A 47 2.81 6.98 -0.82
CA ARG A 47 1.97 6.63 0.33
C ARG A 47 0.70 7.48 0.41
N ARG A 48 0.75 8.75 0.02
CA ARG A 48 -0.48 9.58 -0.11
C ARG A 48 -1.41 9.04 -1.18
N LYS A 49 -0.89 8.65 -2.35
CA LYS A 49 -1.70 8.05 -3.42
C LYS A 49 -2.35 6.75 -2.98
N ILE A 50 -1.64 5.90 -2.24
CA ILE A 50 -2.20 4.69 -1.63
C ILE A 50 -3.29 5.06 -0.62
N LEU A 51 -2.99 5.91 0.36
CA LEU A 51 -3.92 6.35 1.41
C LEU A 51 -5.24 6.90 0.85
N HIS A 52 -5.16 7.71 -0.21
CA HIS A 52 -6.31 8.31 -0.85
C HIS A 52 -6.98 7.39 -1.90
N LYS A 53 -6.45 6.19 -2.11
CA LYS A 53 -6.83 5.26 -3.20
C LYS A 53 -6.81 5.93 -4.58
N TRP A 54 -5.89 6.89 -4.78
CA TRP A 54 -5.69 7.63 -6.03
C TRP A 54 -4.87 6.88 -7.06
N TYR A 55 -4.19 5.81 -6.67
CA TYR A 55 -3.53 4.95 -7.64
C TYR A 55 -4.59 4.40 -8.61
N HIS A 56 -4.46 4.73 -9.89
CA HIS A 56 -5.36 4.24 -10.92
C HIS A 56 -5.16 2.75 -11.07
N THR A 57 -6.19 1.98 -10.76
CA THR A 57 -6.18 0.54 -10.93
C THR A 57 -6.56 0.19 -12.37
N PRO A 58 -6.21 -1.01 -12.87
CA PRO A 58 -6.67 -1.46 -14.19
C PRO A 58 -8.18 -1.29 -14.38
N VAL A 59 -8.97 -1.64 -13.36
CA VAL A 59 -10.43 -1.48 -13.38
C VAL A 59 -10.85 -0.01 -13.49
N HIS A 60 -10.19 0.90 -12.77
CA HIS A 60 -10.46 2.33 -12.89
C HIS A 60 -10.08 2.85 -14.28
N LEU A 61 -8.93 2.46 -14.83
CA LEU A 61 -8.53 2.90 -16.18
C LEU A 61 -9.45 2.37 -17.27
N ALA A 62 -9.86 1.11 -17.20
CA ALA A 62 -10.81 0.52 -18.14
C ALA A 62 -12.18 1.24 -18.15
N HIS A 63 -12.54 1.90 -17.05
CA HIS A 63 -13.76 2.72 -16.99
C HIS A 63 -13.62 4.02 -17.79
N PHE A 64 -12.44 4.64 -17.79
CA PHE A 64 -12.18 5.89 -18.52
C PHE A 64 -11.76 5.66 -19.98
N GLN A 65 -11.08 4.54 -20.26
CA GLN A 65 -10.48 4.25 -21.56
C GLN A 65 -11.02 2.94 -22.13
N LYS A 66 -11.68 3.03 -23.29
CA LYS A 66 -12.35 1.89 -23.94
C LYS A 66 -11.41 0.73 -24.33
N ASN A 67 -10.12 1.02 -24.53
CA ASN A 67 -9.15 0.03 -25.03
C ASN A 67 -8.28 -0.59 -23.91
N VAL A 68 -8.49 -0.19 -22.65
CA VAL A 68 -7.74 -0.75 -21.51
C VAL A 68 -8.54 -1.89 -20.89
N LYS A 69 -7.90 -3.03 -20.67
CA LYS A 69 -8.50 -4.15 -19.96
C LYS A 69 -8.43 -3.91 -18.45
N GLY A 70 -9.52 -4.22 -17.73
CA GLY A 70 -9.59 -4.13 -16.28
C GLY A 70 -8.87 -5.26 -15.53
N THR A 71 -7.97 -5.97 -16.19
CA THR A 71 -7.24 -7.13 -15.65
C THR A 71 -5.96 -6.68 -14.93
N CYS A 72 -5.56 -7.43 -13.90
CA CYS A 72 -4.38 -7.20 -13.10
C CYS A 72 -3.11 -7.00 -13.95
N TRP A 73 -2.33 -5.96 -13.65
CA TRP A 73 -1.07 -5.68 -14.36
C TRP A 73 0.04 -6.67 -14.01
N HIS A 74 -0.07 -7.38 -12.88
CA HIS A 74 0.89 -8.40 -12.46
C HIS A 74 0.76 -9.72 -13.25
N GLY A 75 -0.12 -9.78 -14.25
CA GLY A 75 -0.23 -10.92 -15.17
C GLY A 75 -1.06 -12.10 -14.68
N CYS A 76 -1.73 -12.01 -13.51
CA CYS A 76 -2.57 -13.10 -12.99
C CYS A 76 -3.97 -13.18 -13.61
N GLN A 77 -4.30 -12.29 -14.56
CA GLN A 77 -5.57 -12.24 -15.31
C GLN A 77 -6.86 -11.94 -14.51
N ASP A 78 -6.81 -11.90 -13.19
CA ASP A 78 -7.92 -11.48 -12.33
C ASP A 78 -8.26 -9.98 -12.48
N ARG A 79 -9.37 -9.55 -11.89
CA ARG A 79 -9.76 -8.13 -11.87
C ARG A 79 -8.75 -7.31 -11.06
N GLY A 80 -8.13 -6.33 -11.70
CA GLY A 80 -7.19 -5.41 -11.07
C GLY A 80 -7.89 -4.32 -10.28
N VAL A 81 -8.50 -4.67 -9.15
CA VAL A 81 -9.00 -3.70 -8.15
C VAL A 81 -7.91 -3.36 -7.14
N PHE A 82 -8.10 -2.29 -6.36
CA PHE A 82 -7.03 -1.72 -5.52
C PHE A 82 -6.38 -2.71 -4.54
N MET A 83 -7.18 -3.44 -3.76
CA MET A 83 -6.65 -4.43 -2.80
C MET A 83 -6.02 -5.63 -3.48
N HIS A 84 -6.58 -6.07 -4.61
CA HIS A 84 -5.97 -7.11 -5.43
C HIS A 84 -4.57 -6.71 -5.89
N MET A 85 -4.42 -5.49 -6.41
CA MET A 85 -3.14 -4.99 -6.92
C MET A 85 -2.04 -4.86 -5.85
N LEU A 86 -2.40 -4.65 -4.57
CA LEU A 86 -1.43 -4.43 -3.49
C LEU A 86 -1.22 -5.62 -2.56
N TRP A 87 -2.19 -6.54 -2.47
CA TRP A 87 -2.14 -7.65 -1.52
C TRP A 87 -2.76 -8.96 -1.99
N GLU A 88 -3.96 -8.96 -2.59
CA GLU A 88 -4.69 -10.23 -2.81
C GLU A 88 -4.19 -11.00 -4.05
N CYS A 89 -3.52 -10.34 -4.98
CA CYS A 89 -2.94 -10.97 -6.16
C CYS A 89 -1.92 -12.05 -5.77
N VAL A 90 -2.03 -13.24 -6.36
CA VAL A 90 -1.11 -14.36 -6.11
C VAL A 90 0.36 -14.02 -6.40
N VAL A 91 0.61 -13.22 -7.44
CA VAL A 91 1.96 -12.75 -7.81
C VAL A 91 2.49 -11.81 -6.74
N VAL A 92 1.67 -10.89 -6.26
CA VAL A 92 2.03 -9.94 -5.19
C VAL A 92 2.24 -10.64 -3.85
N GLN A 93 1.42 -11.64 -3.51
CA GLN A 93 1.65 -12.46 -2.32
C GLN A 93 2.96 -13.23 -2.38
N LYS A 94 3.32 -13.76 -3.55
CA LYS A 94 4.61 -14.41 -3.77
C LYS A 94 5.75 -13.41 -3.58
N PHE A 95 5.63 -12.22 -4.17
CA PHE A 95 6.59 -11.14 -3.99
C PHE A 95 6.79 -10.76 -2.51
N TRP A 96 5.71 -10.61 -1.74
CA TRP A 96 5.82 -10.32 -0.31
C TRP A 96 6.56 -11.43 0.46
N LYS A 97 6.35 -12.70 0.10
CA LYS A 97 7.10 -13.82 0.69
C LYS A 97 8.58 -13.76 0.35
N GLU A 98 8.93 -13.46 -0.90
CA GLU A 98 10.31 -13.29 -1.35
C GLU A 98 10.98 -12.14 -0.56
N VAL A 99 10.31 -11.01 -0.37
CA VAL A 99 10.78 -9.90 0.48
C VAL A 99 11.06 -10.36 1.92
N GLN A 100 10.15 -11.14 2.51
CA GLN A 100 10.36 -11.68 3.86
C GLN A 100 11.58 -12.59 3.96
N GLU A 101 11.76 -13.46 2.97
CA GLU A 101 12.89 -14.39 2.91
C GLU A 101 14.22 -13.63 2.78
N GLU A 102 14.27 -12.62 1.91
CA GLU A 102 15.47 -11.81 1.72
C GLU A 102 15.84 -11.03 2.99
N ILE A 103 14.87 -10.44 3.68
CA ILE A 103 15.16 -9.72 4.92
C ILE A 103 15.61 -10.69 6.02
N LYS A 104 14.99 -11.87 6.11
CA LYS A 104 15.43 -12.91 7.05
C LYS A 104 16.86 -13.34 6.76
N LYS A 105 17.25 -13.51 5.50
CA LYS A 105 18.63 -13.86 5.11
C LYS A 105 19.63 -12.76 5.48
N MET A 106 19.29 -11.51 5.20
CA MET A 106 20.23 -10.38 5.38
C MET A 106 20.37 -9.93 6.82
N LEU A 107 19.26 -9.86 7.56
CA LEU A 107 19.19 -9.22 8.88
C LEU A 107 18.86 -10.20 10.01
N ASN A 108 18.59 -11.48 9.70
CA ASN A 108 18.16 -12.50 10.64
C ASN A 108 16.88 -12.10 11.43
N ILE A 109 16.01 -11.29 10.82
CA ILE A 109 14.74 -10.89 11.43
C ILE A 109 13.63 -11.74 10.81
N SER A 110 12.94 -12.52 11.63
CA SER A 110 11.78 -13.31 11.20
C SER A 110 10.50 -12.55 11.52
N TRP A 111 9.72 -12.18 10.50
CA TRP A 111 8.38 -11.62 10.70
C TRP A 111 7.42 -11.98 9.58
N THR A 112 6.13 -11.95 9.91
CA THR A 112 5.05 -12.16 8.94
C THR A 112 4.54 -10.81 8.44
N ILE A 113 4.71 -10.51 7.15
CA ILE A 113 4.07 -9.33 6.53
C ILE A 113 2.59 -9.63 6.41
N THR A 114 1.76 -8.76 6.98
CA THR A 114 0.30 -8.84 6.84
C THR A 114 -0.19 -7.76 5.87
N LYS A 115 -1.45 -7.85 5.44
CA LYS A 115 -2.06 -6.85 4.53
C LYS A 115 -2.00 -5.43 5.08
N GLU A 116 -2.19 -5.26 6.38
CA GLU A 116 -2.19 -3.96 7.04
C GLU A 116 -0.78 -3.33 7.03
N MET A 117 0.26 -4.17 7.13
CA MET A 117 1.65 -3.75 6.96
C MET A 117 1.92 -3.41 5.49
N ALA A 118 1.61 -4.35 4.59
CA ALA A 118 1.91 -4.25 3.17
C ALA A 118 1.23 -3.04 2.49
N VAL A 119 0.01 -2.69 2.90
CA VAL A 119 -0.77 -1.63 2.25
C VAL A 119 -0.59 -0.26 2.92
N LEU A 120 -0.76 -0.15 4.24
CA LEU A 120 -0.70 1.16 4.93
C LEU A 120 0.47 1.33 5.90
N VAL A 121 1.33 0.31 6.03
CA VAL A 121 2.45 0.31 6.98
C VAL A 121 1.97 0.61 8.39
N LYS A 122 1.00 -0.20 8.86
CA LYS A 122 0.44 -0.10 10.21
C LYS A 122 1.54 -0.28 11.26
N ARG A 123 2.08 0.83 11.78
CA ARG A 123 3.27 0.83 12.67
C ARG A 123 3.02 0.13 14.02
N SER A 124 1.78 0.09 14.49
CA SER A 124 1.40 -0.58 15.75
C SER A 124 1.73 -2.07 15.76
N ILE A 125 1.77 -2.72 14.60
CA ILE A 125 2.04 -4.15 14.46
C ILE A 125 3.46 -4.47 13.97
N LEU A 126 4.30 -3.45 13.70
CA LEU A 126 5.68 -3.68 13.26
C LEU A 126 6.58 -4.18 14.40
N GLY A 127 6.33 -3.74 15.64
CA GLY A 127 7.10 -4.16 16.81
C GLY A 127 8.58 -3.76 16.75
N GLU A 128 9.46 -4.69 17.13
CA GLU A 128 10.92 -4.51 17.06
C GLU A 128 11.40 -4.25 15.62
N PHE A 129 12.49 -3.49 15.47
CA PHE A 129 13.06 -3.12 14.17
C PHE A 129 12.06 -2.38 13.25
N SER A 130 11.12 -1.63 13.83
CA SER A 130 10.03 -0.98 13.09
C SER A 130 10.52 -0.08 11.95
N GLU A 131 11.65 0.62 12.11
CA GLU A 131 12.21 1.50 11.09
C GLU A 131 12.73 0.72 9.87
N ILE A 132 13.42 -0.40 10.12
CA ILE A 132 13.93 -1.30 9.07
C ILE A 132 12.75 -1.93 8.32
N LYS A 133 11.76 -2.44 9.07
CA LYS A 133 10.54 -3.03 8.51
C LYS A 133 9.76 -2.03 7.67
N GLU A 134 9.59 -0.80 8.17
CA GLU A 134 8.92 0.29 7.44
C GLU A 134 9.66 0.61 6.13
N ALA A 135 10.98 0.81 6.18
CA ALA A 135 11.77 1.10 4.99
C ALA A 135 11.71 -0.02 3.95
N ALA A 136 11.75 -1.28 4.39
CA ALA A 136 11.64 -2.44 3.51
C ALA A 136 10.27 -2.52 2.83
N ILE A 137 9.19 -2.28 3.59
CA ILE A 137 7.83 -2.26 3.05
C ILE A 137 7.66 -1.10 2.08
N GLU A 138 8.08 0.13 2.44
CA GLU A 138 7.98 1.30 1.56
C GLU A 138 8.73 1.10 0.24
N SER A 139 9.92 0.51 0.28
CA SER A 139 10.70 0.20 -0.93
C SER A 139 10.00 -0.85 -1.80
N SER A 140 9.43 -1.87 -1.16
CA SER A 140 8.69 -2.95 -1.84
C SER A 140 7.38 -2.44 -2.47
N GLN A 141 6.67 -1.54 -1.79
CA GLN A 141 5.47 -0.88 -2.33
C GLN A 141 5.78 -0.14 -3.64
N ALA A 142 6.94 0.53 -3.73
CA ALA A 142 7.33 1.23 -4.93
C ALA A 142 7.43 0.27 -6.13
N VAL A 143 7.96 -0.94 -5.95
CA VAL A 143 8.03 -1.95 -7.01
C VAL A 143 6.64 -2.35 -7.48
N ILE A 144 5.77 -2.75 -6.55
CA ILE A 144 4.39 -3.17 -6.86
C ILE A 144 3.60 -2.08 -7.60
N VAL A 145 3.81 -0.82 -7.22
CA VAL A 145 3.08 0.34 -7.76
C VAL A 145 3.67 0.83 -9.09
N LEU A 146 4.95 0.60 -9.37
CA LEU A 146 5.63 1.06 -10.59
C LEU A 146 5.51 0.11 -11.78
N GLU A 147 5.26 -1.18 -11.57
CA GLU A 147 5.22 -2.19 -12.65
C GLU A 147 3.97 -2.12 -13.56
N GLY A 148 3.05 -1.17 -13.32
CA GLY A 148 1.80 -1.01 -14.08
C GLY A 148 1.83 -0.01 -15.26
N CYS A 149 2.96 0.62 -15.55
CA CYS A 149 3.04 1.76 -16.48
C CYS A 149 3.80 1.49 -17.80
N ASN A 150 3.90 0.23 -18.25
CA ASN A 150 4.48 -0.12 -19.57
C ASN A 150 3.40 -0.53 -20.57
#